data_AF-X0V1Z9-F1
#
_entry.id   AF-X0V1Z9-F1
#
_cell.length_a   1.000
_cell.length_b   1.000
_cell.length_c   1.000
_cell.angle_alpha   90.00
_cell.angle_beta   90.00
_cell.angle_gamma   90.00
#
_symmetry.space_group_name_H-M   'P 1'
#
loop_
_entity.id
_entity.type
_entity.pdbx_description
1 polymer ?
#
loop_
_entity_poly.entity_id
_entity_poly.type
_entity_poly.pdbx_seq_one_letter_code
_entity_poly.pdbx_strand_id
1 'polypeptide(L)'
;MLLKKIQQQFEKIYQLPQDLSIEDFLINEETLEKLQGKQCNPLTTPNLKGLMLLLPEEDELSLAIYLNEQVMNNLYKHSPFLGLNETNIHDFCIMAEEVSHFLYATWKARHSIQITRLELELQAEVDKFIICTFYCSNHETCFDRIILKELLFETFNLEKGLSVELKNRYSTANKFALH
;
A
#
# COMPACT_ATOMS: atom_id res chain seq x y z
N MET A 1 4.37 -9.58 12.36
CA MET A 1 4.27 -10.52 11.23
C MET A 1 4.85 -9.89 9.95
N LEU A 2 4.50 -10.33 8.73
CA LEU A 2 5.00 -9.81 7.44
C LEU A 2 4.89 -8.28 7.35
N LEU A 3 3.72 -7.73 7.67
CA LEU A 3 3.41 -6.30 7.69
C LEU A 3 4.37 -5.52 8.60
N LYS A 4 4.50 -5.94 9.87
CA LYS A 4 5.43 -5.30 10.81
C LYS A 4 6.88 -5.27 10.31
N LYS A 5 7.34 -6.32 9.63
CA LYS A 5 8.69 -6.34 9.04
C LYS A 5 8.83 -5.29 7.94
N ILE A 6 7.83 -5.14 7.07
CA ILE A 6 7.85 -4.12 6.00
C ILE A 6 7.73 -2.72 6.58
N GLN A 7 6.86 -2.51 7.58
CA GLN A 7 6.78 -1.26 8.34
C GLN A 7 8.17 -0.87 8.86
N GLN A 8 8.84 -1.78 9.58
CA GLN A 8 10.18 -1.54 10.11
C GLN A 8 11.24 -1.25 9.05
N GLN A 9 11.10 -1.78 7.82
CA GLN A 9 12.02 -1.45 6.73
C GLN A 9 11.81 -0.02 6.25
N PHE A 10 10.56 0.41 6.04
CA PHE A 10 10.27 1.80 5.67
C PHE A 10 10.67 2.78 6.77
N GLU A 11 10.39 2.47 8.04
CA GLU A 11 10.84 3.28 9.17
C GLU A 11 12.36 3.45 9.20
N LYS A 12 13.13 2.41 8.83
CA LYS A 12 14.59 2.50 8.71
C LYS A 12 15.02 3.32 7.51
N ILE A 13 14.42 3.11 6.34
CA ILE A 13 14.72 3.85 5.10
C ILE A 13 14.52 5.35 5.33
N TYR A 14 13.42 5.72 5.99
CA TYR A 14 13.04 7.11 6.23
C TYR A 14 13.55 7.68 7.55
N GLN A 15 14.23 6.87 8.38
CA GLN A 15 14.63 7.24 9.75
C GLN A 15 13.45 7.80 10.56
N LEU A 16 12.31 7.13 10.41
CA LEU A 16 11.00 7.56 10.89
C LEU A 16 10.41 6.52 11.85
N PRO A 17 10.97 6.34 13.05
CA PRO A 17 10.40 5.41 14.02
C PRO A 17 9.00 5.88 14.42
N GLN A 18 8.04 4.96 14.41
CA GLN A 18 6.68 5.21 14.89
C GLN A 18 6.33 4.27 16.02
N ASP A 19 5.63 4.80 17.04
CA ASP A 19 5.17 3.98 18.17
C ASP A 19 3.91 3.15 17.84
N LEU A 20 3.33 3.34 16.66
CA LEU A 20 2.11 2.64 16.22
C LEU A 20 2.47 1.42 15.38
N SER A 21 1.74 0.32 15.54
CA SER A 21 1.86 -0.83 14.64
C SER A 21 0.69 -0.87 13.68
N ILE A 22 0.97 -1.04 12.38
CA ILE A 22 -0.08 -1.23 11.36
C ILE A 22 -1.02 -2.41 11.70
N GLU A 23 -0.50 -3.42 12.39
CA GLU A 23 -1.24 -4.64 12.77
C GLU A 23 -2.41 -4.31 13.73
N ASP A 24 -2.32 -3.21 14.50
CA ASP A 24 -3.37 -2.76 15.42
C ASP A 24 -4.54 -2.07 14.69
N PHE A 25 -4.38 -1.74 13.40
CA PHE A 25 -5.37 -1.05 12.57
C PHE A 25 -6.02 -1.96 11.52
N LEU A 26 -5.66 -3.25 11.50
CA LEU A 26 -6.22 -4.20 10.56
C LEU A 26 -7.68 -4.53 10.90
N ILE A 27 -8.54 -4.45 9.90
CA ILE A 27 -9.96 -4.81 10.00
C ILE A 27 -10.29 -5.99 9.07
N ASN A 28 -11.31 -6.76 9.45
CA ASN A 28 -11.85 -7.83 8.61
C ASN A 28 -12.89 -7.30 7.60
N GLU A 29 -13.29 -8.15 6.65
CA GLU A 29 -14.25 -7.82 5.60
C GLU A 29 -15.61 -7.37 6.17
N GLU A 30 -16.11 -8.04 7.22
CA GLU A 30 -17.37 -7.66 7.88
C GLU A 30 -17.33 -6.23 8.46
N THR A 31 -16.20 -5.85 9.07
CA THR A 31 -16.00 -4.51 9.61
C THR A 31 -15.86 -3.49 8.48
N LEU A 32 -15.17 -3.85 7.40
CA LEU A 32 -15.06 -3.00 6.21
C LEU A 32 -16.44 -2.67 5.63
N GLU A 33 -17.30 -3.67 5.42
CA GLU A 33 -18.65 -3.46 4.89
C GLU A 33 -19.48 -2.51 5.77
N LYS A 34 -19.41 -2.68 7.10
CA LYS A 34 -20.08 -1.79 8.06
C LYS A 34 -19.57 -0.36 7.99
N LEU A 35 -18.26 -0.16 7.82
CA LEU A 35 -17.66 1.17 7.72
C LEU A 35 -17.96 1.83 6.38
N GLN A 36 -17.93 1.09 5.27
CA GLN A 36 -18.29 1.59 3.95
C GLN A 36 -19.76 1.99 3.88
N GLY A 37 -20.66 1.24 4.52
CA GLY A 37 -22.09 1.58 4.59
C GLY A 37 -22.39 2.92 5.29
N LYS A 38 -21.43 3.46 6.05
CA LYS A 38 -21.54 4.78 6.70
C LYS A 38 -20.95 5.92 5.85
N GLN A 39 -20.24 5.62 4.76
CA GLN A 39 -19.62 6.65 3.91
C GLN A 39 -20.56 7.13 2.81
N CYS A 40 -20.45 8.41 2.44
CA CYS A 40 -21.24 9.00 1.35
C CYS A 40 -20.89 8.43 -0.04
N ASN A 41 -19.70 7.83 -0.21
CA ASN A 41 -19.23 7.24 -1.47
C ASN A 41 -18.51 5.89 -1.20
N PRO A 42 -19.24 4.79 -0.99
CA PRO A 42 -18.64 3.48 -0.77
C PRO A 42 -17.87 3.02 -2.02
N LEU A 43 -16.65 2.51 -1.82
CA LEU A 43 -15.86 1.87 -2.86
C LEU A 43 -16.44 0.48 -3.16
N THR A 44 -17.20 0.35 -4.23
CA THR A 44 -17.69 -0.94 -4.73
C THR A 44 -16.79 -1.45 -5.85
N THR A 45 -15.67 -2.04 -5.47
CA THR A 45 -14.84 -2.83 -6.41
C THR A 45 -14.99 -4.31 -6.07
N PRO A 46 -15.55 -5.14 -6.97
CA PRO A 46 -15.46 -6.58 -6.79
C PRO A 46 -13.97 -6.96 -6.76
N ASN A 47 -13.56 -7.73 -5.75
CA ASN A 47 -12.18 -8.14 -5.49
C ASN A 47 -11.24 -7.06 -4.95
N LEU A 48 -11.71 -6.20 -4.03
CA LEU A 48 -10.82 -5.31 -3.29
C LEU A 48 -9.73 -6.11 -2.56
N LYS A 49 -8.46 -5.78 -2.84
CA LYS A 49 -7.30 -6.48 -2.26
C LYS A 49 -6.67 -5.75 -1.08
N GLY A 50 -6.73 -4.43 -1.06
CA GLY A 50 -6.22 -3.56 -0.01
C GLY A 50 -7.01 -2.24 0.01
N LEU A 51 -7.21 -1.67 1.19
CA LEU A 51 -7.81 -0.34 1.36
C LEU A 51 -7.50 0.25 2.74
N MET A 52 -6.92 1.44 2.76
CA MET A 52 -6.90 2.31 3.92
C MET A 52 -8.11 3.26 3.94
N LEU A 53 -8.78 3.31 5.09
CA LEU A 53 -9.85 4.24 5.41
C LEU A 53 -9.35 5.30 6.39
N LEU A 54 -9.65 6.56 6.07
CA LEU A 54 -9.46 7.70 6.95
C LEU A 54 -10.83 8.24 7.36
N LEU A 55 -11.11 8.24 8.65
CA LEU A 55 -12.38 8.61 9.26
C LEU A 55 -12.13 9.82 10.17
N PRO A 56 -12.26 11.05 9.65
CA PRO A 56 -12.09 12.24 10.47
C PRO A 56 -13.22 12.35 11.49
N GLU A 57 -12.86 12.58 12.75
CA GLU A 57 -13.74 12.95 13.86
C GLU A 57 -13.40 14.40 14.30
N GLU A 58 -14.14 14.98 15.25
CA GLU A 58 -13.99 16.42 15.58
C GLU A 58 -12.56 16.80 16.00
N ASP A 59 -11.90 15.96 16.81
CA ASP A 59 -10.55 16.20 17.33
C ASP A 59 -9.56 15.06 17.04
N GLU A 60 -10.01 13.99 16.39
CA GLU A 60 -9.21 12.78 16.16
C GLU A 60 -9.33 12.29 14.72
N LEU A 61 -8.32 11.55 14.25
CA LEU A 61 -8.34 10.86 12.97
C LEU A 61 -8.35 9.36 13.22
N SER A 62 -9.51 8.75 13.03
CA SER A 62 -9.65 7.29 13.05
C SER A 62 -9.12 6.71 11.73
N LEU A 63 -8.35 5.63 11.82
CA LEU A 63 -7.74 4.95 10.68
C LEU A 63 -8.11 3.47 10.73
N ALA A 64 -8.38 2.86 9.58
CA ALA A 64 -8.57 1.42 9.46
C ALA A 64 -7.97 0.91 8.16
N ILE A 65 -7.38 -0.29 8.18
CA ILE A 65 -6.76 -0.90 7.02
C ILE A 65 -7.38 -2.27 6.78
N TYR A 66 -7.91 -2.45 5.58
CA TYR A 66 -8.32 -3.75 5.10
C TYR A 66 -7.25 -4.29 4.17
N LEU A 67 -6.85 -5.54 4.38
CA LEU A 67 -5.98 -6.28 3.48
C LEU A 67 -6.57 -7.67 3.29
N ASN A 68 -6.83 -8.04 2.05
CA ASN A 68 -7.51 -9.28 1.72
C ASN A 68 -6.67 -10.48 2.17
N GLU A 69 -7.31 -11.46 2.83
CA GLU A 69 -6.61 -12.63 3.37
C GLU A 69 -5.86 -13.43 2.29
N GLN A 70 -6.35 -13.44 1.05
CA GLN A 70 -5.68 -14.12 -0.06
C GLN A 70 -4.30 -13.52 -0.36
N VAL A 71 -4.15 -12.19 -0.25
CA VAL A 71 -2.87 -11.49 -0.39
C VAL A 71 -1.89 -11.99 0.67
N MET A 72 -2.32 -12.01 1.93
CA MET A 72 -1.47 -12.45 3.04
C MET A 72 -1.13 -13.94 2.93
N ASN A 73 -2.09 -14.79 2.61
CA ASN A 73 -1.88 -16.23 2.44
C ASN A 73 -0.88 -16.52 1.31
N ASN A 74 -0.97 -15.82 0.18
CA ASN A 74 0.00 -15.94 -0.90
C ASN A 74 1.40 -15.52 -0.45
N LEU A 75 1.53 -14.38 0.26
CA LEU A 75 2.81 -13.91 0.76
C LEU A 75 3.40 -14.77 1.88
N TYR A 76 2.60 -15.48 2.67
CA TYR A 76 3.13 -16.47 3.61
C TYR A 76 3.69 -17.70 2.88
N LYS A 77 3.02 -18.14 1.81
CA LYS A 77 3.44 -19.29 1.01
C LYS A 77 4.65 -18.98 0.12
N HIS A 78 4.67 -17.78 -0.46
CA HIS A 78 5.68 -17.30 -1.41
C HIS A 78 6.39 -16.07 -0.82
N SER A 79 7.11 -16.26 0.29
CA SER A 79 7.64 -15.15 1.07
C SER A 79 8.53 -14.19 0.27
N PRO A 80 8.26 -12.87 0.30
CA PRO A 80 9.09 -11.88 -0.38
C PRO A 80 10.50 -11.80 0.21
N PHE A 81 10.71 -12.23 1.46
CA PHE A 81 12.02 -12.32 2.10
C PHE A 81 12.89 -13.48 1.60
N LEU A 82 12.36 -14.33 0.73
CA LEU A 82 13.12 -15.37 0.03
C LEU A 82 13.41 -14.98 -1.42
N GLY A 83 12.97 -13.79 -1.85
CA GLY A 83 13.08 -13.30 -3.22
C GLY A 83 11.73 -12.95 -3.83
N LEU A 84 11.71 -11.84 -4.56
CA LEU A 84 10.55 -11.44 -5.37
C LEU A 84 10.57 -12.15 -6.73
N ASN A 85 9.39 -12.62 -7.14
CA ASN A 85 9.15 -13.26 -8.43
C ASN A 85 7.69 -13.01 -8.86
N GLU A 86 7.31 -13.49 -10.04
CA GLU A 86 5.98 -13.28 -10.62
C GLU A 86 4.83 -13.77 -9.74
N THR A 87 5.06 -14.74 -8.85
CA THR A 87 4.02 -15.32 -7.99
C THR A 87 3.68 -14.44 -6.77
N ASN A 88 4.60 -13.57 -6.34
CA ASN A 88 4.43 -12.79 -5.10
C ASN A 88 4.52 -11.27 -5.29
N ILE A 89 5.08 -10.76 -6.39
CA ILE A 89 5.39 -9.34 -6.53
C ILE A 89 4.14 -8.44 -6.49
N HIS A 90 3.03 -8.86 -7.10
CA HIS A 90 1.80 -8.06 -7.11
C HIS A 90 1.18 -7.96 -5.71
N ASP A 91 1.03 -9.09 -5.01
CA ASP A 91 0.50 -9.12 -3.65
C ASP A 91 1.45 -8.41 -2.67
N PHE A 92 2.76 -8.49 -2.92
CA PHE A 92 3.76 -7.77 -2.15
C PHE A 92 3.61 -6.25 -2.32
N CYS A 93 3.40 -5.77 -3.55
CA CYS A 93 3.15 -4.37 -3.84
C CYS A 93 1.89 -3.84 -3.14
N ILE A 94 0.80 -4.62 -3.14
CA ILE A 94 -0.43 -4.26 -2.43
C ILE A 94 -0.17 -4.12 -0.93
N MET A 95 0.48 -5.11 -0.31
CA MET A 95 0.84 -5.03 1.10
C MET A 95 1.76 -3.83 1.40
N ALA A 96 2.76 -3.58 0.54
CA ALA A 96 3.69 -2.47 0.71
C ALA A 96 3.01 -1.10 0.57
N GLU A 97 2.02 -0.97 -0.31
CA GLU A 97 1.20 0.23 -0.49
C GLU A 97 0.42 0.57 0.78
N GLU A 98 -0.27 -0.40 1.39
CA GLU A 98 -1.01 -0.17 2.64
C GLU A 98 -0.07 0.23 3.80
N VAL A 99 1.13 -0.34 3.85
CA VAL A 99 2.15 0.05 4.86
C VAL A 99 2.67 1.47 4.60
N SER A 100 2.92 1.82 3.34
CA SER A 100 3.33 3.17 2.93
C SER A 100 2.27 4.20 3.30
N HIS A 101 1.01 3.94 2.95
CA HIS A 101 -0.14 4.78 3.29
C HIS A 101 -0.26 4.96 4.81
N PHE A 102 -0.16 3.88 5.58
CA PHE A 102 -0.21 3.92 7.04
C PHE A 102 0.87 4.83 7.62
N LEU A 103 2.14 4.61 7.24
CA LEU A 103 3.27 5.37 7.77
C LEU A 103 3.17 6.85 7.37
N TYR A 104 2.82 7.14 6.12
CA TYR A 104 2.68 8.51 5.64
C TYR A 104 1.54 9.24 6.35
N ALA A 105 0.38 8.58 6.49
CA ALA A 105 -0.80 9.18 7.10
C ALA A 105 -0.61 9.46 8.59
N THR A 106 -0.12 8.47 9.34
CA THR A 106 0.15 8.61 10.78
C THR A 106 1.21 9.67 11.06
N TRP A 107 2.25 9.76 10.23
CA TRP A 107 3.27 10.79 10.36
C TRP A 107 2.71 12.19 10.12
N LYS A 108 2.01 12.39 8.99
CA LYS A 108 1.38 13.68 8.65
C LYS A 108 0.37 14.11 9.72
N ALA A 109 -0.47 13.20 10.19
CA ALA A 109 -1.47 13.47 11.24
C ALA A 109 -0.81 13.94 12.54
N ARG A 110 0.27 13.28 12.99
CA ARG A 110 1.06 13.68 14.18
C ARG A 110 1.66 15.08 14.08
N HIS A 111 1.92 15.56 12.87
CA HIS A 111 2.49 16.88 12.61
C HIS A 111 1.43 17.92 12.21
N SER A 112 0.14 17.57 12.29
CA SER A 112 -0.97 18.42 11.87
C SER A 112 -0.84 18.92 10.42
N ILE A 113 -0.27 18.10 9.55
CA ILE A 113 -0.07 18.42 8.13
C ILE A 113 -1.20 17.78 7.34
N GLN A 114 -1.85 18.58 6.48
CA GLN A 114 -2.87 18.07 5.58
C GLN A 114 -2.30 17.06 4.57
N ILE A 115 -3.15 16.10 4.20
CA ILE A 115 -2.81 15.01 3.30
C ILE A 115 -3.77 15.07 2.12
N THR A 116 -3.22 15.06 0.91
CA THR A 116 -4.00 14.81 -0.29
C THR A 116 -3.94 13.33 -0.66
N ARG A 117 -5.01 12.81 -1.25
CA ARG A 117 -5.03 11.43 -1.75
C ARG A 117 -3.94 11.19 -2.80
N LEU A 118 -3.61 12.21 -3.60
CA LEU A 118 -2.58 12.09 -4.64
C LEU A 118 -1.18 11.94 -4.04
N GLU A 119 -0.85 12.68 -2.98
CA GLU A 119 0.43 12.52 -2.27
C GLU A 119 0.58 11.11 -1.69
N LEU A 120 -0.50 10.54 -1.13
CA LEU A 120 -0.50 9.17 -0.61
C LEU A 120 -0.17 8.15 -1.72
N GLU A 121 -0.87 8.21 -2.85
CA GLU A 121 -0.59 7.29 -3.95
C GLU A 121 0.83 7.49 -4.50
N LEU A 122 1.29 8.75 -4.65
CA LEU A 122 2.62 9.05 -5.15
C LEU A 122 3.70 8.46 -4.24
N GLN A 123 3.58 8.67 -2.93
CA GLN A 123 4.52 8.09 -1.96
C GLN A 123 4.52 6.56 -2.02
N ALA A 124 3.35 5.93 -2.18
CA ALA A 124 3.25 4.48 -2.31
C ALA A 124 3.95 3.94 -3.57
N GLU A 125 3.85 4.64 -4.71
CA GLU A 125 4.56 4.27 -5.93
C GLU A 125 6.09 4.33 -5.76
N VAL A 126 6.60 5.38 -5.09
CA VAL A 126 8.02 5.50 -4.74
C VAL A 126 8.46 4.37 -3.79
N ASP A 127 7.67 4.12 -2.75
CA ASP A 127 7.94 3.11 -1.73
C ASP A 127 7.98 1.70 -2.32
N LYS A 128 7.01 1.35 -3.18
CA LYS A 128 6.97 0.07 -3.92
C LYS A 128 8.26 -0.12 -4.73
N PHE A 129 8.71 0.90 -5.45
CA PHE A 129 9.93 0.80 -6.24
C PHE A 129 11.17 0.60 -5.37
N ILE A 130 11.33 1.39 -4.30
CA ILE A 130 12.47 1.29 -3.37
C ILE A 130 12.52 -0.11 -2.74
N ILE A 131 11.40 -0.57 -2.18
CA ILE A 131 11.37 -1.83 -1.43
C ILE A 131 11.53 -3.03 -2.36
N CYS A 132 10.91 -3.03 -3.54
CA CYS A 132 11.11 -4.08 -4.53
C CYS A 132 12.56 -4.11 -5.03
N THR A 133 13.18 -2.95 -5.29
CA THR A 133 14.59 -2.88 -5.69
C THR A 133 15.50 -3.48 -4.61
N PHE A 134 15.23 -3.17 -3.34
CA PHE A 134 15.97 -3.72 -2.21
C PHE A 134 15.87 -5.25 -2.12
N TYR A 135 14.67 -5.81 -2.23
CA TYR A 135 14.48 -7.26 -2.18
C TYR A 135 14.99 -7.98 -3.45
N CYS A 136 14.94 -7.34 -4.61
CA CYS A 136 15.55 -7.90 -5.82
C CYS A 136 17.08 -7.89 -5.77
N SER A 137 17.70 -6.91 -5.11
CA SER A 137 19.17 -6.83 -5.04
C SER A 137 19.78 -7.79 -4.00
N ASN A 138 19.03 -8.14 -2.96
CA ASN A 138 19.50 -8.99 -1.85
C ASN A 138 19.32 -10.49 -2.09
N HIS A 139 18.66 -10.87 -3.18
CA HIS A 139 18.45 -12.26 -3.57
C HIS A 139 18.85 -12.41 -5.05
N GLU A 140 19.23 -13.62 -5.48
CA GLU A 140 19.36 -13.92 -6.92
C GLU A 140 17.94 -13.97 -7.53
N THR A 141 17.30 -12.81 -7.70
CA THR A 141 15.93 -12.71 -8.22
C THR A 141 15.89 -12.59 -9.74
N CYS A 142 14.71 -12.84 -10.30
CA CYS A 142 14.45 -12.77 -11.73
C CYS A 142 14.27 -11.33 -12.26
N PHE A 143 14.23 -10.32 -11.39
CA PHE A 143 13.91 -8.95 -11.80
C PHE A 143 15.12 -8.04 -11.62
N ASP A 144 15.71 -7.63 -12.74
CA ASP A 144 16.61 -6.49 -12.72
C ASP A 144 15.82 -5.16 -12.60
N ARG A 145 16.55 -4.05 -12.48
CA ARG A 145 15.96 -2.72 -12.31
C ARG A 145 15.11 -2.27 -13.50
N ILE A 146 15.43 -2.73 -14.72
CA ILE A 146 14.69 -2.36 -15.94
C ILE A 146 13.34 -3.07 -15.93
N ILE A 147 13.34 -4.39 -15.70
CA ILE A 147 12.11 -5.17 -15.62
C ILE A 147 11.22 -4.68 -14.48
N LEU A 148 11.80 -4.34 -13.33
CA LEU A 148 11.02 -3.81 -12.20
C LEU A 148 10.38 -2.47 -12.54
N LYS A 149 11.09 -1.59 -13.25
CA LYS A 149 10.55 -0.30 -13.71
C LYS A 149 9.38 -0.51 -14.68
N GLU A 150 9.54 -1.41 -15.66
CA GLU A 150 8.49 -1.73 -16.62
C GLU A 150 7.26 -2.33 -15.92
N LEU A 151 7.47 -3.25 -14.97
CA LEU A 151 6.40 -3.89 -14.20
C LEU A 151 5.60 -2.88 -13.37
N LEU A 152 6.28 -1.97 -12.67
CA LEU A 152 5.63 -1.06 -11.73
C LEU A 152 5.03 0.17 -12.40
N PHE A 153 5.63 0.68 -13.49
CA PHE A 153 5.27 1.99 -14.05
C PHE A 153 4.72 1.95 -15.48
N GLU A 154 4.99 0.89 -16.24
CA GLU A 154 4.63 0.86 -17.67
C GLU A 154 3.54 -0.17 -17.96
N THR A 155 3.57 -1.32 -17.28
CA THR A 155 2.64 -2.45 -17.49
C THR A 155 1.65 -2.64 -16.33
N PHE A 156 1.60 -1.70 -15.38
CA PHE A 156 0.66 -1.78 -14.27
C PHE A 156 -0.79 -1.77 -14.76
N ASN A 157 -1.61 -2.64 -14.17
CA ASN A 157 -3.01 -2.77 -14.55
C ASN A 157 -3.90 -2.29 -13.42
N LEU A 158 -4.82 -1.39 -13.76
CA LEU A 158 -5.85 -0.93 -12.84
C LEU A 158 -7.02 -1.90 -12.83
N GLU A 159 -7.57 -2.15 -11.64
CA GLU A 159 -8.73 -3.02 -11.48
C GLU A 159 -9.93 -2.56 -12.31
N LYS A 160 -10.64 -3.54 -12.87
CA LYS A 160 -11.85 -3.28 -13.66
C LYS A 160 -12.94 -2.80 -12.72
N GLY A 161 -13.51 -1.62 -13.02
CA GLY A 161 -14.60 -1.04 -12.22
C GLY A 161 -14.19 0.18 -11.38
N LEU A 162 -12.90 0.55 -11.34
CA LEU A 162 -12.49 1.81 -10.72
C LEU A 162 -13.16 3.01 -11.42
N SER A 163 -13.59 3.97 -10.61
CA SER A 163 -14.12 5.25 -11.12
C SER A 163 -13.07 5.99 -11.94
N VAL A 164 -13.51 6.89 -12.82
CA VAL A 164 -12.61 7.72 -13.64
C VAL A 164 -11.66 8.54 -12.76
N GLU A 165 -12.14 9.06 -11.64
CA GLU A 165 -11.34 9.81 -10.68
C GLU A 165 -10.23 8.95 -10.06
N LEU A 166 -10.55 7.74 -9.60
CA LEU A 166 -9.57 6.81 -9.05
C LEU A 166 -8.51 6.45 -10.09
N LYS A 167 -8.94 6.11 -11.30
CA LYS A 167 -8.02 5.80 -12.41
C LYS A 167 -7.08 6.95 -12.69
N ASN A 168 -7.61 8.17 -12.81
CA ASN A 168 -6.80 9.36 -13.05
C ASN A 168 -5.80 9.59 -11.91
N ARG A 169 -6.20 9.40 -10.65
CA ARG A 169 -5.30 9.57 -9.50
C ARG A 169 -4.15 8.57 -9.52
N TYR A 170 -4.44 7.27 -9.65
CA TYR A 170 -3.40 6.24 -9.73
C TYR A 170 -2.47 6.44 -10.93
N SER A 171 -3.01 6.72 -12.11
CA SER A 171 -2.19 7.00 -13.29
C SER A 171 -1.33 8.26 -13.14
N THR A 172 -1.85 9.30 -12.48
CA THR A 172 -1.08 10.54 -12.23
C THR A 172 0.05 10.30 -11.23
N ALA A 173 -0.23 9.60 -10.14
CA ALA A 173 0.76 9.25 -9.13
C ALA A 173 1.88 8.39 -9.73
N ASN A 174 1.53 7.34 -10.45
CA ASN A 174 2.47 6.44 -11.11
C ASN A 174 3.35 7.19 -12.13
N LYS A 175 2.76 8.08 -12.92
CA LYS A 175 3.52 8.94 -13.85
C LYS A 175 4.51 9.86 -13.13
N PHE A 176 4.12 10.47 -12.00
CA PHE A 176 5.02 11.33 -11.25
C PHE A 176 6.15 10.56 -10.57
N ALA A 177 5.90 9.35 -10.07
CA ALA A 177 6.94 8.51 -9.47
C ALA A 177 8.02 8.05 -10.46
N LEU A 178 7.69 8.01 -11.76
CA LEU A 178 8.60 7.60 -12.82
C LEU A 178 9.67 8.66 -13.16
N HIS A 179 9.40 9.93 -12.87
CA HIS A 179 10.22 11.08 -13.28
C HIS A 179 11.25 11.47 -12.21
#